data_AF-A0AAX2GV05-F1
#
_entry.id   AF-A0AAX2GV05-F1
#
_cell.length_a   1.000
_cell.length_b   1.000
_cell.length_c   1.000
_cell.angle_alpha   90.00
_cell.angle_beta   90.00
_cell.angle_gamma   90.00
#
_symmetry.space_group_name_H-M   'P 1'
#
loop_
_entity.id
_entity.type
_entity.pdbx_description
1 polymer ?
#
loop_
_entity_poly.entity_id
_entity_poly.type
_entity_poly.pdbx_seq_one_letter_code
_entity_poly.pdbx_strand_id
1 'polypeptide(L)'
;MNTMNISEKLRHKQALIERGRQQVLNRKFPTELLEGIRDERLRKEVEKEIFFPSGVPYQDLPKEEQERRAELLPLLITFKDYLRAKAMLKGCYLLLLIIGLITMSTAIMGLNGNLYFGVSTLLCAVGLYLWTRYPSLHLAYGQWVAGGCLLLIALELLLWGLPMPYMDGGMSYWFDEDVLAHKQTARVKILNIMTPYVYLTIRVTVVWILWKCWRWQVHFAEATKAYGRK
;
A
#
# COMPACT_ATOMS: atom_id res chain seq x y z
N MET A 1 28.77 -8.07 -5.18
CA MET A 1 28.05 -6.87 -5.68
C MET A 1 28.80 -6.37 -6.89
N ASN A 2 28.32 -6.63 -8.11
CA ASN A 2 28.94 -6.09 -9.32
C ASN A 2 28.59 -4.60 -9.45
N THR A 3 29.55 -3.74 -9.16
CA THR A 3 29.47 -2.32 -9.48
C THR A 3 29.56 -2.16 -11.00
N MET A 4 28.41 -2.12 -11.68
CA MET A 4 28.34 -1.79 -13.11
C MET A 4 29.12 -0.50 -13.40
N ASN A 5 29.89 -0.51 -14.49
CA ASN A 5 30.64 0.64 -14.96
C ASN A 5 29.67 1.77 -15.37
N ILE A 6 30.09 3.04 -15.26
CA ILE A 6 29.26 4.22 -15.57
C ILE A 6 28.75 4.17 -17.02
N SER A 7 29.61 3.71 -17.94
CA SER A 7 29.27 3.52 -19.35
C SER A 7 28.19 2.45 -19.56
N GLU A 8 28.21 1.36 -18.79
CA GLU A 8 27.20 0.30 -18.84
C GLU A 8 25.86 0.77 -18.27
N LYS A 9 25.88 1.58 -17.20
CA LYS A 9 24.66 2.18 -16.63
C LYS A 9 23.97 3.12 -17.63
N LEU A 10 24.75 3.93 -18.34
CA LEU A 10 24.24 4.82 -19.38
C LEU A 10 23.65 4.04 -20.56
N ARG A 11 24.35 3.03 -21.06
CA ARG A 11 23.84 2.15 -22.14
C ARG A 11 22.57 1.43 -21.72
N HIS A 12 22.52 0.91 -20.50
CA HIS A 12 21.32 0.25 -19.97
C HIS A 12 20.14 1.22 -19.86
N LYS A 13 20.37 2.46 -19.39
CA LYS A 13 19.34 3.51 -19.36
C LYS A 13 18.81 3.82 -20.77
N GLN A 14 19.69 4.03 -21.74
CA GLN A 14 19.29 4.31 -23.13
C GLN A 14 18.49 3.16 -23.75
N ALA A 15 18.91 1.91 -23.55
CA ALA A 15 18.17 0.74 -24.02
C ALA A 15 16.76 0.65 -23.41
N LEU A 16 16.58 1.02 -22.14
CA LEU A 16 15.26 1.10 -21.51
C LEU A 16 14.38 2.19 -22.13
N ILE A 17 14.95 3.36 -22.43
CA ILE A 17 14.23 4.48 -23.05
C ILE A 17 13.79 4.12 -24.46
N GLU A 18 14.66 3.54 -25.28
CA GLU A 18 14.34 3.14 -26.64
C GLU A 18 13.23 2.08 -26.68
N ARG A 19 13.33 1.04 -25.84
CA ARG A 19 12.27 0.03 -25.72
C ARG A 19 10.94 0.64 -25.25
N GLY A 20 10.99 1.54 -24.27
CA GLY A 20 9.80 2.25 -23.80
C GLY A 20 9.15 3.10 -24.89
N ARG A 21 9.96 3.84 -25.66
CA ARG A 21 9.48 4.64 -26.81
C ARG A 21 8.86 3.77 -27.88
N GLN A 22 9.48 2.64 -28.24
CA GLN A 22 8.93 1.69 -29.20
C GLN A 22 7.58 1.13 -28.75
N GLN A 23 7.42 0.81 -27.46
CA GLN A 23 6.13 0.36 -26.93
C GLN A 23 5.06 1.45 -27.03
N VAL A 24 5.39 2.70 -26.67
CA VAL A 24 4.46 3.84 -26.80
C VAL A 24 4.08 4.09 -28.26
N LEU A 25 5.03 3.98 -29.19
CA LEU A 25 4.78 4.07 -30.64
C LEU A 25 3.82 2.97 -31.12
N ASN A 26 3.96 1.76 -30.59
CA ASN A 26 3.07 0.63 -30.84
C ASN A 26 1.75 0.70 -30.04
N ARG A 27 1.36 1.88 -29.53
CA ARG A 27 0.14 2.10 -28.71
C ARG A 27 0.05 1.19 -27.48
N LYS A 28 1.18 0.75 -26.94
CA LYS A 28 1.28 -0.04 -25.70
C LYS A 28 1.96 0.77 -24.61
N PHE A 29 1.31 0.87 -23.45
CA PHE A 29 1.94 1.53 -22.31
C PHE A 29 3.06 0.64 -21.74
N PRO A 30 4.26 1.18 -21.46
CA PRO A 30 5.42 0.39 -21.01
C PRO A 30 5.36 0.02 -19.53
N THR A 31 4.26 -0.60 -19.10
CA THR A 31 3.97 -0.96 -17.70
C THR A 31 5.07 -1.87 -17.13
N GLU A 32 5.33 -3.01 -17.77
CA GLU A 32 6.29 -4.01 -17.27
C GLU A 32 7.72 -3.47 -17.23
N LEU A 33 8.09 -2.65 -18.22
CA LEU A 33 9.41 -2.03 -18.30
C LEU A 33 9.60 -1.03 -17.15
N LEU A 34 8.64 -0.13 -16.93
CA LEU A 34 8.72 0.87 -15.87
C LEU A 34 8.61 0.25 -14.47
N GLU A 35 7.79 -0.81 -14.31
CA GLU A 35 7.72 -1.56 -13.05
C GLU A 35 9.01 -2.32 -12.72
N GLY A 36 9.69 -2.85 -13.73
CA GLY A 36 10.95 -3.59 -13.57
C GLY A 36 12.10 -2.72 -13.02
N ILE A 37 12.00 -1.40 -13.13
CA ILE A 37 13.00 -0.46 -12.62
C ILE A 37 12.81 -0.29 -11.10
N ARG A 38 13.70 -0.91 -10.32
CA ARG A 38 13.69 -0.83 -8.84
C ARG A 38 14.02 0.57 -8.33
N ASP A 39 14.93 1.28 -8.99
CA ASP A 39 15.35 2.63 -8.57
C ASP A 39 14.31 3.68 -9.00
N GLU A 40 13.71 4.36 -8.02
CA GLU A 40 12.72 5.41 -8.26
C GLU A 40 13.30 6.60 -9.05
N ARG A 41 14.57 6.95 -8.82
CA ARG A 41 15.21 8.07 -9.55
C ARG A 41 15.39 7.72 -11.01
N LEU A 42 15.96 6.54 -11.27
CA LEU A 42 16.14 6.04 -12.65
C LEU A 42 14.80 5.90 -13.38
N ARG A 43 13.76 5.41 -12.69
CA ARG A 43 12.42 5.29 -13.26
C ARG A 43 11.83 6.65 -13.64
N LYS A 44 11.95 7.67 -12.78
CA LYS A 44 11.48 9.03 -13.09
C LYS A 44 12.20 9.63 -14.29
N GLU A 45 13.50 9.39 -14.41
CA GLU A 45 14.29 9.84 -15.56
C GLU A 45 13.86 9.12 -16.85
N VAL A 46 13.76 7.79 -16.81
CA VAL A 46 13.33 6.97 -17.96
C VAL A 46 11.90 7.33 -18.36
N GLU A 47 10.99 7.51 -17.41
CA GLU A 47 9.62 7.98 -17.65
C GLU A 47 9.62 9.34 -18.37
N LYS A 48 10.36 10.32 -17.84
CA LYS A 48 10.48 11.65 -18.45
C LYS A 48 11.00 11.55 -19.88
N GLU A 49 12.03 10.74 -20.13
CA GLU A 49 12.63 10.61 -21.47
C GLU A 49 11.78 9.79 -22.46
N ILE A 50 10.89 8.91 -21.98
CA ILE A 50 9.94 8.19 -22.83
C ILE A 50 8.77 9.09 -23.25
N PHE A 51 8.19 9.84 -22.32
CA PHE A 51 6.94 10.58 -22.56
C PHE A 51 7.15 12.06 -22.90
N PHE A 52 8.23 12.69 -22.43
CA PHE A 52 8.52 14.12 -22.60
C PHE A 52 9.99 14.35 -22.97
N PRO A 53 10.43 13.90 -24.17
CA PRO A 53 11.83 13.94 -24.57
C PRO A 53 12.36 15.35 -24.84
N SER A 54 11.49 16.30 -25.21
CA SER A 54 11.92 17.67 -25.54
C SER A 54 11.91 18.57 -24.29
N GLY A 55 12.99 19.33 -24.11
CA GLY A 55 13.06 20.43 -23.14
C GLY A 55 12.29 21.68 -23.60
N VAL A 56 11.53 21.57 -24.68
CA VAL A 56 10.76 22.65 -25.30
C VAL A 56 9.45 22.82 -24.53
N PRO A 57 9.01 24.06 -24.25
CA PRO A 57 7.72 24.32 -23.61
C PRO A 57 6.56 23.70 -24.38
N TYR A 58 5.52 23.24 -23.66
CA TYR A 58 4.38 22.54 -24.28
C TYR A 58 3.70 23.36 -25.39
N GLN A 59 3.62 24.69 -25.21
CA GLN A 59 2.97 25.62 -26.12
C GLN A 59 3.68 25.72 -27.48
N ASP A 60 4.99 25.47 -27.50
CA ASP A 60 5.82 25.59 -28.71
C ASP A 60 5.95 24.25 -29.47
N LEU A 61 5.29 23.19 -28.98
CA LEU A 61 5.31 21.89 -29.64
C LEU A 61 4.36 21.86 -30.86
N PRO A 62 4.66 21.00 -31.86
CA PRO A 62 3.72 20.68 -32.93
C PRO A 62 2.39 20.18 -32.35
N LYS A 63 1.25 20.52 -32.99
CA LYS A 63 -0.09 20.13 -32.53
C LYS A 63 -0.23 18.60 -32.33
N GLU A 64 0.34 17.81 -33.23
CA GLU A 64 0.34 16.35 -33.13
C GLU A 64 1.05 15.85 -31.86
N GLU A 65 2.16 16.50 -31.47
CA GLU A 65 2.89 16.14 -30.26
C GLU A 65 2.21 16.66 -28.99
N GLN A 66 1.52 17.81 -29.07
CA GLN A 66 0.66 18.32 -28.00
C GLN A 66 -0.49 17.36 -27.70
N GLU A 67 -1.18 16.87 -28.75
CA GLU A 67 -2.28 15.90 -28.64
C GLU A 67 -1.79 14.57 -28.08
N ARG A 68 -0.67 14.04 -28.60
CA ARG A 68 -0.05 12.81 -28.08
C ARG A 68 0.28 12.93 -26.59
N ARG A 69 0.85 14.06 -26.15
CA ARG A 69 1.15 14.31 -24.73
C ARG A 69 -0.11 14.45 -23.90
N ALA A 70 -1.14 15.10 -24.42
CA ALA A 70 -2.44 15.24 -23.75
C ALA A 70 -3.12 13.88 -23.54
N GLU A 71 -2.99 12.94 -24.48
CA GLU A 71 -3.48 11.56 -24.31
C GLU A 71 -2.67 10.74 -23.29
N LEU A 72 -1.34 10.91 -23.27
CA LEU A 72 -0.45 10.13 -22.41
C LEU A 72 -0.40 10.62 -20.95
N LEU A 73 -0.65 11.90 -20.70
CA LEU A 73 -0.52 12.49 -19.37
C LEU A 73 -1.53 11.91 -18.35
N PRO A 74 -2.83 11.74 -18.66
CA PRO A 74 -3.77 11.03 -17.79
C PRO A 74 -3.35 9.57 -17.52
N LEU A 75 -2.82 8.88 -18.53
CA LEU A 75 -2.35 7.51 -18.41
C LEU A 75 -1.13 7.41 -17.48
N LEU A 76 -0.22 8.39 -17.56
CA LEU A 76 0.93 8.50 -16.68
C LEU A 76 0.54 8.76 -15.21
N ILE A 77 -0.46 9.61 -14.99
CA ILE A 77 -0.99 9.88 -13.65
C ILE A 77 -1.57 8.60 -13.05
N THR A 78 -2.39 7.88 -13.81
CA THR A 78 -3.00 6.63 -13.33
C THR A 78 -1.97 5.53 -13.10
N PHE A 79 -0.88 5.49 -13.89
CA PHE A 79 0.26 4.60 -13.63
C PHE A 79 0.98 4.94 -12.31
N LYS A 80 1.16 6.23 -12.00
CA LYS A 80 1.75 6.64 -10.72
C LYS A 80 0.89 6.25 -9.53
N ASP A 81 -0.43 6.43 -9.65
CA ASP A 81 -1.38 5.99 -8.63
C ASP A 81 -1.35 4.46 -8.46
N TYR A 82 -1.21 3.72 -9.55
CA TYR A 82 -1.01 2.27 -9.52
C TYR A 82 0.30 1.86 -8.78
N LEU A 83 1.42 2.52 -9.05
CA LEU A 83 2.69 2.26 -8.34
C LEU A 83 2.56 2.58 -6.85
N ARG A 84 1.88 3.67 -6.51
CA ARG A 84 1.58 4.04 -5.13
C ARG A 84 0.69 3.00 -4.46
N ALA A 85 -0.32 2.48 -5.16
CA ALA A 85 -1.19 1.41 -4.67
C ALA A 85 -0.39 0.16 -4.28
N LYS A 86 0.58 -0.26 -5.11
CA LYS A 86 1.48 -1.39 -4.79
C LYS A 86 2.29 -1.15 -3.52
N ALA A 87 2.85 0.06 -3.36
CA ALA A 87 3.62 0.41 -2.16
C ALA A 87 2.75 0.45 -0.90
N MET A 88 1.55 1.02 -0.99
CA MET A 88 0.58 1.09 0.11
C MET A 88 0.09 -0.29 0.54
N LEU A 89 -0.18 -1.18 -0.42
CA LEU A 89 -0.59 -2.56 -0.16
C LEU A 89 0.49 -3.32 0.64
N LYS A 90 1.76 -3.09 0.29
CA LYS A 90 2.90 -3.61 1.07
C LYS A 90 2.91 -3.08 2.51
N GLY A 91 2.67 -1.79 2.69
CA GLY A 91 2.54 -1.20 4.02
C GLY A 91 1.40 -1.80 4.84
N CYS A 92 0.26 -2.09 4.21
CA CYS A 92 -0.93 -2.61 4.89
C CYS A 92 -0.71 -3.97 5.54
N TYR A 93 -0.21 -4.97 4.78
CA TYR A 93 -0.01 -6.30 5.36
C TYR A 93 1.11 -6.32 6.40
N LEU A 94 2.15 -5.49 6.24
CA LEU A 94 3.21 -5.36 7.26
C LEU A 94 2.67 -4.72 8.54
N LEU A 95 1.84 -3.69 8.42
CA LEU A 95 1.21 -3.05 9.57
C LEU A 95 0.30 -4.04 10.31
N LEU A 96 -0.53 -4.81 9.58
CA LEU A 96 -1.35 -5.87 10.19
C LEU A 96 -0.49 -6.96 10.84
N LEU A 97 0.63 -7.34 10.22
CA LEU A 97 1.55 -8.33 10.80
C LEU A 97 2.09 -7.84 12.15
N ILE A 98 2.57 -6.59 12.21
CA ILE A 98 3.15 -5.99 13.43
C ILE A 98 2.10 -5.92 14.54
N ILE A 99 0.92 -5.34 14.27
CA ILE A 99 -0.11 -5.22 15.32
C ILE A 99 -0.63 -6.59 15.73
N GLY A 100 -0.74 -7.54 14.79
CA GLY A 100 -1.18 -8.91 15.08
C GLY A 100 -0.20 -9.62 16.01
N LEU A 101 1.11 -9.46 15.77
CA LEU A 101 2.16 -9.98 16.65
C LEU A 101 2.07 -9.35 18.05
N ILE A 102 1.95 -8.02 18.15
CA ILE A 102 1.82 -7.34 19.46
C ILE A 102 0.59 -7.84 20.22
N THR A 103 -0.56 -7.90 19.54
CA THR A 103 -1.83 -8.35 20.14
C THR A 103 -1.75 -9.81 20.60
N MET A 104 -1.16 -10.67 19.77
CA MET A 104 -0.98 -12.09 20.10
C MET A 104 0.02 -12.29 21.25
N SER A 105 1.17 -11.61 21.21
CA SER A 105 2.19 -11.72 22.27
C SER A 105 1.67 -11.25 23.62
N THR A 106 0.96 -10.13 23.66
CA THR A 106 0.38 -9.62 24.92
C THR A 106 -0.66 -10.59 25.50
N ALA A 107 -1.47 -11.24 24.64
CA ALA A 107 -2.40 -12.27 25.08
C ALA A 107 -1.70 -13.54 25.58
N ILE A 108 -0.65 -14.02 24.90
CA ILE A 108 0.14 -15.19 25.31
C ILE A 108 0.83 -14.96 26.66
N MET A 109 1.26 -13.72 26.92
CA MET A 109 1.84 -13.33 28.21
C MET A 109 0.80 -13.24 29.34
N GLY A 110 -0.48 -13.50 29.07
CA GLY A 110 -1.57 -13.40 30.04
C GLY A 110 -1.94 -11.96 30.39
N LEU A 111 -1.46 -10.97 29.64
CA LEU A 111 -1.73 -9.55 29.88
C LEU A 111 -3.11 -9.11 29.39
N ASN A 112 -3.80 -9.91 28.60
CA ASN A 112 -5.17 -9.64 28.14
C ASN A 112 -5.79 -10.90 27.50
N GLY A 113 -7.11 -10.86 27.26
CA GLY A 113 -7.85 -11.91 26.55
C GLY A 113 -7.86 -11.77 25.02
N ASN A 114 -6.94 -11.01 24.41
CA ASN A 114 -7.03 -10.64 22.99
C ASN A 114 -6.45 -11.68 22.02
N LEU A 115 -6.24 -12.92 22.45
CA LEU A 115 -5.58 -13.96 21.65
C LEU A 115 -6.27 -14.13 20.29
N TYR A 116 -7.61 -14.16 20.30
CA TYR A 116 -8.40 -14.30 19.09
C TYR A 116 -8.20 -13.13 18.11
N PHE A 117 -8.24 -11.89 18.60
CA PHE A 117 -7.97 -10.68 17.80
C PHE A 117 -6.55 -10.69 17.21
N GLY A 118 -5.56 -11.17 17.97
CA GLY A 118 -4.19 -11.32 17.47
C GLY A 118 -4.10 -12.33 16.33
N VAL A 119 -4.66 -13.53 16.52
CA VAL A 119 -4.66 -14.60 15.52
C VAL A 119 -5.42 -14.18 14.26
N SER A 120 -6.61 -13.60 14.39
CA SER A 120 -7.41 -13.16 13.23
C SER A 120 -6.67 -12.10 12.41
N THR A 121 -6.00 -11.16 13.08
CA THR A 121 -5.22 -10.09 12.43
C THR A 121 -4.00 -10.63 11.70
N LEU A 122 -3.31 -11.63 12.28
CA LEU A 122 -2.21 -12.32 11.62
C LEU A 122 -2.67 -13.09 10.39
N LEU A 123 -3.81 -13.78 10.48
CA LEU A 123 -4.41 -14.46 9.33
C LEU A 123 -4.77 -13.46 8.21
N CYS A 124 -5.33 -12.29 8.55
CA CYS A 124 -5.55 -11.22 7.58
C CYS A 124 -4.24 -10.73 6.95
N ALA A 125 -3.18 -10.55 7.74
CA ALA A 125 -1.87 -10.11 7.24
C ALA A 125 -1.28 -11.13 6.24
N VAL A 126 -1.29 -12.42 6.59
CA VAL A 126 -0.81 -13.50 5.71
C VAL A 126 -1.68 -13.61 4.46
N GLY A 127 -3.01 -13.53 4.60
CA GLY A 127 -3.95 -13.54 3.50
C GLY A 127 -3.67 -12.40 2.51
N LEU A 128 -3.49 -11.17 3.01
CA LEU A 128 -3.12 -10.02 2.17
C LEU A 128 -1.74 -10.18 1.53
N TYR A 129 -0.76 -10.75 2.24
CA TYR A 129 0.55 -11.02 1.69
C TYR A 129 0.49 -12.00 0.51
N LEU A 130 -0.20 -13.14 0.67
CA LEU A 130 -0.41 -14.11 -0.40
C LEU A 130 -1.18 -13.47 -1.56
N TRP A 131 -2.21 -12.68 -1.23
CA TRP A 131 -2.98 -11.93 -2.20
C TRP A 131 -2.07 -11.07 -3.08
N THR A 132 -1.13 -10.30 -2.50
CA THR A 132 -0.20 -9.42 -3.24
C THR A 132 0.63 -10.12 -4.33
N ARG A 133 0.78 -11.44 -4.28
CA ARG A 133 1.53 -12.21 -5.28
C ARG A 133 0.76 -12.48 -6.57
N TYR A 134 -0.56 -12.26 -6.61
CA TYR A 134 -1.41 -12.58 -7.76
C TYR A 134 -2.13 -11.34 -8.31
N PRO A 135 -1.47 -10.50 -9.15
CA PRO A 135 -2.02 -9.24 -9.66
C PRO A 135 -3.41 -9.35 -10.32
N SER A 136 -3.66 -10.45 -11.04
CA SER A 136 -4.94 -10.73 -11.69
C SER A 136 -6.10 -10.83 -10.71
N LEU A 137 -5.86 -11.40 -9.53
CA LEU A 137 -6.86 -11.56 -8.48
C LEU A 137 -7.23 -10.22 -7.83
N HIS A 138 -6.27 -9.30 -7.66
CA HIS A 138 -6.56 -7.96 -7.11
C HIS A 138 -7.57 -7.21 -7.96
N LEU A 139 -7.37 -7.26 -9.28
CA LEU A 139 -8.22 -6.54 -10.21
C LEU A 139 -9.66 -7.05 -10.16
N ALA A 140 -9.83 -8.38 -10.09
CA ALA A 140 -11.12 -9.04 -10.12
C ALA A 140 -11.88 -8.97 -8.77
N TYR A 141 -11.17 -9.10 -7.66
CA TYR A 141 -11.80 -9.35 -6.35
C TYR A 141 -11.39 -8.36 -5.24
N GLY A 142 -10.66 -7.28 -5.55
CA GLY A 142 -10.20 -6.33 -4.54
C GLY A 142 -11.32 -5.74 -3.67
N GLN A 143 -12.50 -5.46 -4.26
CA GLN A 143 -13.69 -5.02 -3.53
C GLN A 143 -14.19 -6.05 -2.50
N TRP A 144 -14.15 -7.34 -2.87
CA TRP A 144 -14.61 -8.44 -2.02
C TRP A 144 -13.62 -8.71 -0.89
N VAL A 145 -12.32 -8.55 -1.13
CA VAL A 145 -11.30 -8.66 -0.08
C VAL A 145 -11.46 -7.54 0.95
N ALA A 146 -11.62 -6.28 0.50
CA ALA A 146 -11.88 -5.17 1.40
C ALA A 146 -13.18 -5.37 2.20
N GLY A 147 -14.25 -5.80 1.52
CA GLY A 147 -15.53 -6.14 2.15
C GLY A 147 -15.42 -7.30 3.14
N GLY A 148 -14.67 -8.34 2.81
CA GLY A 148 -14.41 -9.48 3.69
C GLY A 148 -13.62 -9.11 4.95
N CYS A 149 -12.59 -8.25 4.81
CA CYS A 149 -11.88 -7.71 5.96
C CYS A 149 -12.78 -6.85 6.85
N LEU A 150 -13.66 -6.02 6.27
CA LEU A 150 -14.63 -5.22 7.03
C LEU A 150 -15.65 -6.09 7.76
N LEU A 151 -16.17 -7.10 7.07
CA LEU A 151 -17.11 -8.06 7.63
C LEU A 151 -16.49 -8.85 8.77
N LEU A 152 -15.22 -9.25 8.63
CA LEU A 152 -14.48 -9.92 9.69
C LEU A 152 -14.31 -9.02 10.92
N ILE A 153 -14.00 -7.73 10.75
CA ILE A 153 -13.99 -6.75 11.86
C ILE A 153 -15.37 -6.65 12.51
N ALA A 154 -16.44 -6.56 11.72
CA ALA A 154 -17.81 -6.45 12.24
C ALA A 154 -18.24 -7.70 13.02
N LEU A 155 -17.91 -8.90 12.51
CA LEU A 155 -18.19 -10.17 13.18
C LEU A 155 -17.41 -10.30 14.50
N GLU A 156 -16.14 -9.91 14.51
CA GLU A 156 -15.34 -9.88 15.73
C GLU A 156 -15.97 -9.01 16.81
N LEU A 157 -16.39 -7.79 16.43
CA LEU A 157 -17.04 -6.85 17.35
C LEU A 157 -18.41 -7.38 17.84
N LEU A 158 -19.14 -8.09 16.99
CA LEU A 158 -20.45 -8.65 17.35
C LEU A 158 -20.34 -9.84 18.31
N LEU A 159 -19.32 -10.68 18.14
CA LEU A 159 -19.15 -11.91 18.92
C LEU A 159 -18.37 -11.69 20.22
N TRP A 160 -17.33 -10.85 20.20
CA TRP A 160 -16.42 -10.65 21.33
C TRP A 160 -16.41 -9.22 21.88
N GLY A 161 -17.14 -8.29 21.27
CA GLY A 161 -17.13 -6.89 21.68
C GLY A 161 -15.81 -6.19 21.33
N LEU A 162 -15.47 -5.14 22.09
CA LEU A 162 -14.22 -4.42 21.92
C LEU A 162 -13.04 -5.25 22.48
N PRO A 163 -11.85 -5.19 21.85
CA PRO A 163 -10.66 -5.79 22.44
C PRO A 163 -10.35 -5.19 23.81
N MET A 164 -9.77 -5.99 24.70
CA MET A 164 -9.35 -5.52 26.01
C MET A 164 -8.13 -4.61 25.89
N PRO A 165 -7.92 -3.67 26.83
CA PRO A 165 -6.65 -2.95 26.94
C PRO A 165 -5.46 -3.90 27.03
N TYR A 166 -4.33 -3.55 26.44
CA TYR A 166 -3.22 -4.50 26.26
C TYR A 166 -2.53 -4.90 27.56
N MET A 167 -2.63 -4.08 28.61
CA MET A 167 -1.95 -4.27 29.91
C MET A 167 -2.94 -4.54 31.07
N ASP A 168 -4.07 -5.19 30.80
CA ASP A 168 -5.19 -5.34 31.75
C ASP A 168 -5.13 -6.61 32.63
N GLY A 169 -4.36 -7.60 32.23
CA GLY A 169 -4.22 -8.90 32.88
C GLY A 169 -3.21 -8.84 34.03
N GLY A 170 -3.71 -8.92 35.28
CA GLY A 170 -2.92 -9.10 36.50
C GLY A 170 -1.97 -7.97 36.91
N MET A 171 -1.74 -6.98 36.05
CA MET A 171 -0.93 -5.79 36.31
C MET A 171 -1.69 -4.69 37.09
N SER A 172 -2.86 -5.00 37.67
CA SER A 172 -3.49 -4.16 38.70
C SER A 172 -2.56 -3.93 39.90
N TYR A 173 -1.58 -4.82 40.10
CA TYR A 173 -0.55 -4.70 41.15
C TYR A 173 0.56 -3.68 40.88
N TRP A 174 0.64 -3.06 39.69
CA TRP A 174 1.69 -2.06 39.37
C TRP A 174 1.20 -0.61 39.36
N PHE A 175 -0.10 -0.40 39.47
CA PHE A 175 -0.70 0.92 39.51
C PHE A 175 -1.67 0.95 40.68
N ASP A 176 -1.18 1.39 41.85
CA ASP A 176 -2.00 1.69 43.02
C ASP A 176 -3.28 2.46 42.64
N GLU A 177 -4.36 2.20 43.39
CA GLU A 177 -5.66 2.85 43.24
C GLU A 177 -5.60 4.38 43.38
N ASP A 178 -4.51 4.92 43.96
CA ASP A 178 -4.23 6.36 44.05
C ASP A 178 -3.60 6.93 42.77
N VAL A 179 -4.37 6.85 41.68
CA VAL A 179 -3.99 7.21 40.30
C VAL A 179 -3.74 8.72 40.09
N LEU A 180 -4.08 9.57 41.06
CA LEU A 180 -3.87 11.03 40.98
C LEU A 180 -2.53 11.51 41.55
N ALA A 181 -1.74 10.64 42.20
CA ALA A 181 -0.52 11.08 42.88
C ALA A 181 0.66 11.35 41.92
N HIS A 182 0.76 10.66 40.77
CA HIS A 182 1.92 10.76 39.87
C HIS A 182 1.49 10.95 38.40
N LYS A 183 1.84 12.11 37.80
CA LYS A 183 1.50 12.47 36.40
C LYS A 183 1.97 11.47 35.34
N GLN A 184 3.01 10.68 35.64
CA GLN A 184 3.59 9.73 34.68
C GLN A 184 2.79 8.41 34.59
N THR A 185 2.30 7.88 35.71
CA THR A 185 1.47 6.66 35.75
C THR A 185 0.08 6.90 35.13
N ALA A 186 -0.49 8.10 35.29
CA ALA A 186 -1.74 8.48 34.64
C ALA A 186 -1.67 8.45 33.09
N ARG A 187 -0.54 8.87 32.50
CA ARG A 187 -0.35 8.87 31.03
C ARG A 187 -0.30 7.46 30.45
N VAL A 188 0.36 6.53 31.14
CA VAL A 188 0.48 5.12 30.70
C VAL A 188 -0.88 4.43 30.77
N LYS A 189 -1.68 4.70 31.82
CA LYS A 189 -3.04 4.15 31.97
C LYS A 189 -3.98 4.67 30.88
N ILE A 190 -3.95 5.97 30.57
CA ILE A 190 -4.73 6.55 29.46
C ILE A 190 -4.31 5.92 28.13
N LEU A 191 -3.01 5.79 27.86
CA LEU A 191 -2.51 5.18 26.64
C LEU A 191 -2.99 3.72 26.50
N ASN A 192 -2.98 2.95 27.61
CA ASN A 192 -3.46 1.58 27.63
C ASN A 192 -4.96 1.47 27.33
N ILE A 193 -5.79 2.32 27.94
CA ILE A 193 -7.24 2.38 27.68
C ILE A 193 -7.52 2.69 26.20
N MET A 194 -6.63 3.44 25.54
CA MET A 194 -6.76 3.77 24.11
C MET A 194 -6.33 2.64 23.17
N THR A 195 -5.58 1.63 23.64
CA THR A 195 -5.04 0.56 22.78
C THR A 195 -6.07 -0.20 21.95
N PRO A 196 -7.29 -0.53 22.46
CA PRO A 196 -8.32 -1.18 21.65
C PRO A 196 -8.80 -0.32 20.48
N TYR A 197 -8.94 0.99 20.72
CA TYR A 197 -9.37 1.94 19.69
C TYR A 197 -8.29 2.16 18.65
N VAL A 198 -7.01 2.23 19.06
CA VAL A 198 -5.88 2.32 18.14
C VAL A 198 -5.84 1.08 17.24
N TYR A 199 -5.96 -0.11 17.84
CA TYR A 199 -6.04 -1.37 17.10
C TYR A 199 -7.16 -1.38 16.05
N LEU A 200 -8.38 -1.02 16.46
CA LEU A 200 -9.53 -0.98 15.55
C LEU A 200 -9.34 0.05 14.45
N THR A 201 -8.85 1.24 14.80
CA THR A 201 -8.57 2.32 13.85
C THR A 201 -7.57 1.87 12.79
N ILE A 202 -6.50 1.17 13.18
CA ILE A 202 -5.53 0.63 12.23
C ILE A 202 -6.21 -0.35 11.27
N ARG A 203 -7.02 -1.28 11.78
CA ARG A 203 -7.69 -2.28 10.93
C ARG A 203 -8.68 -1.66 9.95
N VAL A 204 -9.49 -0.70 10.41
CA VAL A 204 -10.42 0.04 9.53
C VAL A 204 -9.65 0.88 8.50
N THR A 205 -8.55 1.51 8.91
CA THR A 205 -7.67 2.26 7.99
C THR A 205 -7.10 1.36 6.90
N VAL A 206 -6.68 0.14 7.25
CA VAL A 206 -6.21 -0.84 6.27
C VAL A 206 -7.31 -1.19 5.27
N VAL A 207 -8.54 -1.45 5.72
CA VAL A 207 -9.69 -1.70 4.82
C VAL A 207 -9.92 -0.53 3.87
N TRP A 208 -9.88 0.70 4.37
CA TRP A 208 -10.03 1.90 3.55
C TRP A 208 -8.93 2.03 2.50
N ILE A 209 -7.68 1.75 2.87
CA ILE A 209 -6.55 1.75 1.93
C ILE A 209 -6.72 0.64 0.89
N LEU A 210 -7.16 -0.57 1.27
CA LEU A 210 -7.41 -1.66 0.32
C LEU A 210 -8.44 -1.26 -0.74
N TRP A 211 -9.55 -0.65 -0.31
CA TRP A 211 -10.57 -0.13 -1.23
C TRP A 211 -10.00 0.91 -2.20
N LYS A 212 -9.22 1.85 -1.68
CA LYS A 212 -8.58 2.91 -2.47
C LYS A 212 -7.57 2.35 -3.48
N CYS A 213 -6.75 1.38 -3.06
CA CYS A 213 -5.78 0.70 -3.91
C CYS A 213 -6.47 -0.06 -5.05
N TRP A 214 -7.58 -0.76 -4.77
CA TRP A 214 -8.36 -1.44 -5.80
C TRP A 214 -8.90 -0.47 -6.85
N ARG A 215 -9.50 0.64 -6.42
CA ARG A 215 -10.00 1.70 -7.32
C ARG A 215 -8.91 2.23 -8.26
N TRP A 216 -7.71 2.50 -7.74
CA TRP A 216 -6.58 2.96 -8.54
C TRP A 216 -6.10 1.91 -9.55
N GLN A 217 -6.09 0.64 -9.17
CA GLN A 217 -5.70 -0.45 -10.09
C GLN A 217 -6.72 -0.64 -11.22
N VAL A 218 -8.02 -0.61 -10.90
CA VAL A 218 -9.09 -0.71 -11.92
C VAL A 218 -9.01 0.46 -12.90
N HIS A 219 -8.87 1.68 -12.38
CA HIS A 219 -8.79 2.88 -13.22
C HIS A 219 -7.57 2.85 -14.17
N PHE A 220 -6.42 2.35 -13.70
CA PHE A 220 -5.25 2.14 -14.57
C PHE A 220 -5.47 1.04 -15.61
N ALA A 221 -6.12 -0.07 -15.24
CA ALA A 221 -6.45 -1.14 -16.18
C ALA A 221 -7.45 -0.69 -17.27
N GLU A 222 -8.39 0.19 -16.92
CA GLU A 222 -9.31 0.79 -17.88
C GLU A 222 -8.61 1.80 -18.79
N ALA A 223 -7.77 2.68 -18.23
CA ALA A 223 -6.99 3.65 -18.99
C ALA A 223 -6.03 2.99 -20.00
N THR A 224 -5.37 1.90 -19.60
CA THR A 224 -4.48 1.14 -20.50
C THR A 224 -5.25 0.44 -21.61
N LYS A 225 -6.43 -0.15 -21.32
CA LYS A 225 -7.31 -0.73 -22.35
C LYS A 225 -7.81 0.32 -23.33
N ALA A 226 -8.17 1.51 -22.86
CA ALA A 226 -8.63 2.60 -23.71
C ALA A 226 -7.51 3.11 -24.64
N TYR A 227 -6.28 3.23 -24.11
CA TYR A 227 -5.12 3.65 -24.90
C TYR A 227 -4.77 2.66 -26.03
N GLY A 228 -4.85 1.36 -25.76
CA GLY A 228 -4.53 0.33 -26.76
C GLY A 228 -5.62 0.04 -27.80
N ARG A 229 -6.81 0.65 -27.69
CA ARG A 229 -7.94 0.49 -28.63
C ARG A 229 -8.06 1.61 -29.66
N LYS A 230 -7.32 2.72 -29.49
CA LYS A 230 -7.25 3.85 -30.42
C LYS A 230 -6.06 3.67 -31.36
#